data_AF-A0A1A8Y200-F1
#
_entry.id   AF-A0A1A8Y200-F1
#
_cell.length_a   1.000
_cell.length_b   1.000
_cell.length_c   1.000
_cell.angle_alpha   90.00
_cell.angle_beta   90.00
_cell.angle_gamma   90.00
#
_symmetry.space_group_name_H-M   'P 1'
#
loop_
_entity.id
_entity.type
_entity.pdbx_description
1 polymer ?
#
loop_
_entity_poly.entity_id
_entity_poly.type
_entity_poly.pdbx_seq_one_letter_code
_entity_poly.pdbx_strand_id
1 'polypeptide(L)'
;MATIPDISTAQLLAWDEYKDKTPDQALLSIYSHIEQESKEMCSWYWSSIGTKRNTSLIVRGIAFILLVLGTTLPVLSALFEMADHKLALTQVGAAILVAAALFTLADRIFGWSSGWMRYIATVTTMENLTRAFELEWASYIVSKNTPLENADVEVLFELARTLETELTKLQAEETTKWIAEFNTSISLLESMIKSQREETDRKLDAIRTNLTSQASSAQANEKAKQPGAIEVAFVYKAEPKKVRIAIDSNPTVEFLGYSWSELNVLPGQHKLTVEIMSDPPQMITKVIDVQAATTARTTITLTI
;
A
#
# COMPACT_ATOMS: atom_id res chain seq x y z
N MET A 1 -3.84 -42.90 10.66
CA MET A 1 -4.27 -41.48 10.59
C MET A 1 -4.84 -41.14 11.95
N ALA A 2 -4.20 -40.24 12.72
CA ALA A 2 -4.79 -39.78 13.98
C ALA A 2 -6.06 -39.00 13.64
N THR A 3 -7.19 -39.39 14.25
CA THR A 3 -8.44 -38.64 14.15
C THR A 3 -8.22 -37.27 14.76
N ILE A 4 -8.48 -36.21 13.99
CA ILE A 4 -8.49 -34.85 14.54
C ILE A 4 -9.65 -34.83 15.55
N PRO A 5 -9.40 -34.52 16.83
CA PRO A 5 -10.46 -34.43 17.82
C PRO A 5 -11.54 -33.45 17.32
N ASP A 6 -12.81 -33.71 17.58
CA ASP A 6 -13.86 -32.71 17.38
C ASP A 6 -14.09 -32.00 18.70
N ILE A 7 -14.08 -30.66 18.69
CA ILE A 7 -14.38 -29.84 19.88
C ILE A 7 -15.87 -29.46 19.93
N SER A 8 -16.69 -30.02 19.05
CA SER A 8 -18.14 -29.95 19.22
C SER A 8 -18.47 -30.47 20.61
N THR A 9 -19.16 -29.65 21.41
CA THR A 9 -19.65 -30.05 22.73
C THR A 9 -20.45 -31.32 22.53
N ALA A 10 -19.91 -32.46 22.97
CA ALA A 10 -20.68 -33.69 22.98
C ALA A 10 -21.94 -33.40 23.78
N GLN A 11 -23.08 -33.84 23.26
CA GLN A 11 -24.34 -33.68 23.97
C GLN A 11 -24.17 -34.42 25.30
N LEU A 12 -24.31 -33.70 26.43
CA LEU A 12 -24.29 -34.30 27.77
C LEU A 12 -25.03 -35.64 27.75
N LEU A 13 -24.39 -36.70 28.25
CA LEU A 13 -25.10 -37.96 28.49
C LEU A 13 -26.38 -37.64 29.28
N ALA A 14 -27.50 -38.22 28.85
CA ALA A 14 -28.78 -37.95 29.49
C ALA A 14 -28.64 -38.25 30.99
N TRP A 15 -28.87 -37.24 31.83
CA TRP A 15 -28.75 -37.25 33.30
C TRP A 15 -29.44 -38.44 33.97
N ASP A 16 -30.41 -39.00 33.25
CA ASP A 16 -31.18 -40.22 33.47
C ASP A 16 -30.30 -41.46 33.71
N GLU A 17 -29.08 -41.51 33.15
CA GLU A 17 -28.18 -42.66 33.25
C GLU A 17 -27.54 -42.84 34.63
N TYR A 18 -27.60 -41.83 35.50
CA TYR A 18 -27.04 -41.90 36.85
C TYR A 18 -28.05 -42.33 37.91
N LYS A 19 -29.36 -42.29 37.59
CA LYS A 19 -30.46 -42.42 38.56
C LYS A 19 -30.56 -43.81 39.20
N ASP A 20 -30.19 -44.84 38.47
CA ASP A 20 -30.33 -46.25 38.89
C ASP A 20 -28.98 -46.88 39.32
N LYS A 21 -27.89 -46.10 39.38
CA LYS A 21 -26.54 -46.57 39.72
C LYS A 21 -26.28 -46.53 41.22
N THR A 22 -25.42 -47.42 41.73
CA THR A 22 -24.91 -47.29 43.10
C THR A 22 -24.00 -46.05 43.21
N PRO A 23 -23.82 -45.44 44.40
CA PRO A 23 -22.98 -44.25 44.56
C PRO A 23 -21.58 -44.41 43.96
N ASP A 24 -20.92 -45.56 44.17
CA ASP A 24 -19.59 -45.84 43.61
C ASP A 24 -19.60 -45.84 42.07
N GLN A 25 -20.61 -46.45 41.46
CA GLN A 25 -20.75 -46.53 40.00
C GLN A 25 -21.10 -45.16 39.40
N ALA A 26 -21.93 -44.38 40.08
CA ALA A 26 -22.29 -43.03 39.68
C ALA A 26 -21.05 -42.12 39.68
N LEU A 27 -20.28 -42.13 40.77
CA LEU A 27 -19.05 -41.32 40.90
C LEU A 27 -17.99 -41.70 39.87
N LEU A 28 -17.77 -43.00 39.63
CA LEU A 28 -16.86 -43.44 38.57
C LEU A 28 -17.31 -42.95 37.20
N SER A 29 -18.61 -43.03 36.91
CA SER A 29 -19.18 -42.56 35.65
C SER A 29 -18.98 -41.05 35.48
N ILE A 30 -19.30 -40.26 36.51
CA ILE A 30 -19.13 -38.79 36.53
C ILE A 30 -17.66 -38.42 36.29
N TYR A 31 -16.74 -39.01 37.05
CA TYR A 31 -15.31 -38.73 36.91
C TYR A 31 -14.81 -39.08 35.51
N SER A 32 -15.14 -40.27 35.00
CA SER A 32 -14.68 -40.71 33.68
C SER A 32 -15.19 -39.81 32.55
N HIS A 33 -16.43 -39.32 32.67
CA HIS A 33 -17.03 -38.43 31.70
C HIS A 33 -16.29 -37.09 31.64
N ILE A 34 -16.18 -36.39 32.77
CA ILE A 34 -15.53 -35.07 32.80
C ILE A 34 -14.03 -35.14 32.50
N GLU A 35 -13.35 -36.22 32.92
CA GLU A 35 -11.95 -36.47 32.57
C GLU A 35 -11.78 -36.65 31.06
N GLN A 36 -12.68 -37.42 30.42
CA GLN A 36 -12.66 -37.61 28.97
C GLN A 36 -12.92 -36.30 28.23
N GLU A 37 -13.94 -35.54 28.62
CA GLU A 37 -14.25 -34.25 27.99
C GLU A 37 -13.09 -33.27 28.09
N SER A 38 -12.50 -33.12 29.29
CA SER A 38 -11.32 -32.27 29.46
C SER A 38 -10.14 -32.70 28.58
N LYS A 39 -9.86 -34.02 28.51
CA LYS A 39 -8.80 -34.56 27.66
C LYS A 39 -9.06 -34.31 26.19
N GLU A 40 -10.30 -34.49 25.72
CA GLU A 40 -10.69 -34.25 24.34
C GLU A 40 -10.51 -32.78 23.97
N MET A 41 -11.02 -31.86 24.80
CA MET A 41 -10.83 -30.42 24.62
C MET A 41 -9.35 -30.04 24.57
N CYS A 42 -8.55 -30.50 25.54
CA CYS A 42 -7.12 -30.19 25.59
C CYS A 42 -6.38 -30.76 24.36
N SER A 43 -6.70 -31.99 23.96
CA SER A 43 -6.07 -32.64 22.80
C SER A 43 -6.34 -31.90 21.50
N TRP A 44 -7.54 -31.31 21.34
CA TRP A 44 -7.89 -30.48 20.20
C TRP A 44 -6.96 -29.27 20.08
N TYR A 45 -6.76 -28.54 21.19
CA TYR A 45 -5.87 -27.38 21.21
C TYR A 45 -4.42 -27.79 20.91
N TRP A 46 -3.91 -28.85 21.54
CA TRP A 46 -2.55 -29.33 21.30
C TRP A 46 -2.31 -29.75 19.85
N SER A 47 -3.25 -30.49 19.25
CA SER A 47 -3.16 -30.90 17.85
C SER A 47 -3.20 -29.70 16.90
N SER A 48 -3.96 -28.65 17.23
CA SER A 48 -4.11 -27.45 16.42
C SER A 48 -2.92 -26.48 16.52
N ILE A 49 -2.19 -26.49 17.64
CA ILE A 49 -1.00 -25.64 17.86
C ILE A 49 0.10 -25.94 16.84
N GLY A 50 0.34 -27.22 16.53
CA GLY A 50 1.45 -27.65 15.68
C GLY A 50 1.45 -27.00 14.30
N THR A 51 0.30 -27.01 13.64
CA THR A 51 0.13 -26.41 12.31
C THR A 51 0.36 -24.89 12.34
N LYS A 52 -0.29 -24.18 13.27
CA LYS A 52 -0.17 -22.71 13.38
C LYS A 52 1.25 -22.27 13.75
N ARG A 53 1.91 -22.98 14.66
CA ARG A 53 3.29 -22.73 15.07
C ARG A 53 4.24 -22.88 13.88
N ASN A 54 4.14 -23.98 13.14
CA ASN A 54 5.04 -24.23 12.03
C ASN A 54 4.85 -23.19 10.92
N THR A 55 3.62 -22.84 10.57
CA THR A 55 3.34 -21.78 9.58
C THR A 55 3.91 -20.43 10.04
N SER A 56 3.69 -20.05 11.30
CA SER A 56 4.24 -18.83 11.90
C SER A 56 5.77 -18.78 11.81
N LEU A 57 6.46 -19.85 12.23
CA LEU A 57 7.92 -19.91 12.21
C LEU A 57 8.50 -19.85 10.79
N ILE A 58 7.87 -20.53 9.83
CA ILE A 58 8.28 -20.50 8.43
C ILE A 58 8.13 -19.09 7.85
N VAL A 59 6.96 -18.46 8.03
CA VAL A 59 6.70 -17.11 7.50
C VAL A 59 7.64 -16.08 8.11
N ARG A 60 7.89 -16.15 9.42
CA ARG A 60 8.85 -15.26 10.11
C ARG A 60 10.29 -15.52 9.69
N GLY A 61 10.67 -16.78 9.50
CA GLY A 61 11.98 -17.17 8.99
C GLY A 61 12.23 -16.62 7.59
N ILE A 62 11.26 -16.76 6.69
CA ILE A 62 11.31 -16.19 5.33
C ILE A 62 11.41 -14.66 5.39
N ALA A 63 10.55 -14.00 6.18
CA ALA A 63 10.59 -12.55 6.34
C ALA A 63 11.95 -12.05 6.83
N PHE A 64 12.55 -12.74 7.81
CA PHE A 64 13.86 -12.41 8.34
C PHE A 64 14.98 -12.58 7.29
N ILE A 65 15.00 -13.69 6.56
CA ILE A 65 16.00 -13.93 5.50
C ILE A 65 15.87 -12.86 4.42
N LEU A 66 14.64 -12.54 3.98
CA LEU A 66 14.40 -11.49 3.00
C LEU A 66 14.85 -10.12 3.53
N LEU A 67 14.58 -9.79 4.80
CA LEU A 67 15.06 -8.54 5.40
C LEU A 67 16.59 -8.44 5.34
N VAL A 68 17.31 -9.50 5.71
CA VAL A 68 18.78 -9.54 5.66
C VAL A 68 19.28 -9.40 4.22
N LEU A 69 18.73 -10.14 3.26
CA LEU A 69 19.12 -10.05 1.86
C LEU A 69 18.80 -8.66 1.26
N GLY A 70 17.61 -8.14 1.53
CA GLY A 70 17.16 -6.85 1.01
C GLY A 70 17.95 -5.66 1.55
N THR A 71 18.44 -5.75 2.79
CA THR A 71 19.32 -4.71 3.37
C THR A 71 20.77 -4.84 2.91
N THR A 72 21.27 -6.06 2.68
CA THR A 72 22.66 -6.29 2.28
C THR A 72 22.93 -6.02 0.81
N LEU A 73 21.97 -6.30 -0.09
CA LEU A 73 22.13 -6.08 -1.54
C LEU A 73 22.47 -4.62 -1.93
N PRO A 74 21.79 -3.59 -1.39
CA PRO A 74 22.18 -2.20 -1.63
C PRO A 74 23.58 -1.87 -1.14
N VAL A 75 24.02 -2.47 -0.03
CA VAL A 75 25.38 -2.28 0.49
C VAL A 75 26.41 -2.90 -0.46
N LEU A 76 26.15 -4.12 -0.96
CA LEU A 76 27.02 -4.79 -1.93
C LEU A 76 27.04 -4.06 -3.28
N SER A 77 25.97 -3.34 -3.63
CA SER A 77 25.94 -2.52 -4.85
C SER A 77 27.07 -1.49 -4.90
N ALA A 78 27.55 -1.01 -3.73
CA ALA A 78 28.66 -0.07 -3.65
C ALA A 78 29.99 -0.64 -4.15
N LEU A 79 30.13 -1.98 -4.22
CA LEU A 79 31.34 -2.67 -4.68
C LEU A 79 31.46 -2.74 -6.20
N PHE A 80 30.38 -2.51 -6.94
CA PHE A 80 30.40 -2.52 -8.41
C PHE A 80 30.71 -1.13 -8.93
N GLU A 81 31.40 -0.99 -10.07
CA GLU A 81 31.66 0.33 -10.67
C GLU A 81 30.60 0.71 -11.71
N MET A 82 30.05 -0.28 -12.41
CA MET A 82 29.05 -0.08 -13.47
C MET A 82 27.70 0.36 -12.91
N ALA A 83 27.20 1.51 -13.39
CA ALA A 83 25.96 2.12 -12.95
C ALA A 83 24.73 1.20 -13.07
N ASP A 84 24.63 0.43 -14.17
CA ASP A 84 23.50 -0.48 -14.40
C ASP A 84 23.42 -1.59 -13.36
N HIS A 85 24.57 -2.14 -12.95
CA HIS A 85 24.64 -3.18 -11.93
C HIS A 85 24.27 -2.62 -10.55
N LYS A 86 24.72 -1.40 -10.23
CA LYS A 86 24.31 -0.71 -8.99
C LYS A 86 22.80 -0.52 -8.93
N LEU A 87 22.21 -0.03 -10.02
CA LEU A 87 20.79 0.23 -10.11
C LEU A 87 19.97 -1.07 -9.98
N ALA A 88 20.39 -2.13 -10.68
CA ALA A 88 19.72 -3.43 -10.59
C ALA A 88 19.76 -4.01 -9.16
N LEU A 89 20.93 -4.02 -8.52
CA LEU A 89 21.10 -4.53 -7.15
C LEU A 89 20.28 -3.76 -6.12
N THR A 90 20.25 -2.43 -6.23
CA THR A 90 19.45 -1.58 -5.33
C THR A 90 17.95 -1.77 -5.54
N GLN A 91 17.47 -1.88 -6.79
CA GLN A 91 16.06 -2.16 -7.10
C GLN A 91 15.63 -3.55 -6.61
N VAL A 92 16.45 -4.58 -6.85
CA VAL A 92 16.19 -5.94 -6.35
C VAL A 92 16.19 -5.97 -4.82
N GLY A 93 17.13 -5.29 -4.18
CA GLY A 93 17.16 -5.15 -2.72
C GLY A 93 15.87 -4.50 -2.18
N ALA A 94 15.42 -3.41 -2.79
CA ALA A 94 14.16 -2.77 -2.43
C ALA A 94 12.94 -3.70 -2.62
N ALA A 95 12.87 -4.44 -3.73
CA ALA A 95 11.79 -5.40 -3.97
C ALA A 95 11.78 -6.54 -2.93
N ILE A 96 12.95 -7.02 -2.52
CA ILE A 96 13.08 -8.04 -1.47
C ILE A 96 12.62 -7.49 -0.11
N LEU A 97 12.93 -6.23 0.22
CA LEU A 97 12.43 -5.59 1.43
C LEU A 97 10.90 -5.45 1.44
N VAL A 98 10.30 -5.11 0.30
CA VAL A 98 8.84 -5.11 0.15
C VAL A 98 8.27 -6.51 0.39
N ALA A 99 8.89 -7.55 -0.18
CA ALA A 99 8.48 -8.93 0.07
C ALA A 99 8.58 -9.30 1.57
N ALA A 100 9.67 -8.94 2.25
CA ALA A 100 9.82 -9.15 3.70
C ALA A 100 8.69 -8.50 4.50
N ALA A 101 8.33 -7.26 4.15
CA ALA A 101 7.21 -6.55 4.77
C ALA A 101 5.87 -7.25 4.52
N LEU A 102 5.63 -7.77 3.31
CA LEU A 102 4.41 -8.51 2.97
C LEU A 102 4.30 -9.83 3.76
N PHE A 103 5.38 -10.58 3.94
CA PHE A 103 5.35 -11.80 4.77
C PHE A 103 5.07 -11.48 6.24
N THR A 104 5.70 -10.44 6.78
CA THR A 104 5.43 -9.98 8.15
C THR A 104 3.98 -9.54 8.33
N LEU A 105 3.44 -8.87 7.32
CA LEU A 105 2.06 -8.44 7.31
C LEU A 105 1.09 -9.63 7.20
N ALA A 106 1.40 -10.62 6.38
CA ALA A 106 0.61 -11.84 6.26
C ALA A 106 0.48 -12.53 7.63
N ASP A 107 1.58 -12.68 8.39
CA ASP A 107 1.54 -13.24 9.75
C ASP A 107 0.55 -12.49 10.66
N ARG A 108 0.49 -11.16 10.54
CA ARG A 108 -0.42 -10.32 11.33
C ARG A 108 -1.87 -10.42 10.88
N ILE A 109 -2.14 -10.44 9.57
CA ILE A 109 -3.51 -10.54 9.03
C ILE A 109 -4.11 -11.92 9.34
N PHE A 110 -3.35 -12.98 9.12
CA PHE A 110 -3.82 -14.35 9.34
C PHE A 110 -3.74 -14.79 10.81
N GLY A 111 -3.04 -14.04 11.66
CA GLY A 111 -2.97 -14.29 13.11
C GLY A 111 -2.35 -15.65 13.45
N TRP A 112 -1.42 -16.16 12.64
CA TRP A 112 -0.80 -17.47 12.91
C TRP A 112 -0.06 -17.45 14.24
N SER A 113 0.76 -16.43 14.43
CA SER A 113 1.61 -16.29 15.61
C SER A 113 0.85 -16.07 16.90
N SER A 114 -0.06 -15.10 16.90
CA SER A 114 -0.97 -14.82 18.01
C SER A 114 -1.87 -16.01 18.32
N GLY A 115 -2.40 -16.66 17.29
CA GLY A 115 -3.30 -17.81 17.44
C GLY A 115 -2.68 -18.98 18.19
N TRP A 116 -1.45 -19.42 17.83
CA TRP A 116 -0.84 -20.55 18.54
C TRP A 116 -0.46 -20.20 20.00
N MET A 117 -0.06 -18.94 20.27
CA MET A 117 0.23 -18.50 21.63
C MET A 117 -1.03 -18.45 22.50
N ARG A 118 -2.15 -17.98 21.95
CA ARG A 118 -3.45 -18.00 22.64
C ARG A 118 -3.93 -19.41 22.92
N TYR A 119 -3.80 -20.32 21.95
CA TYR A 119 -4.16 -21.72 22.15
C TYR A 119 -3.34 -22.36 23.27
N ILE A 120 -2.03 -22.07 23.36
CA ILE A 120 -1.19 -22.52 24.48
C ILE A 120 -1.69 -21.95 25.80
N ALA A 121 -2.02 -20.66 25.85
CA ALA A 121 -2.54 -20.04 27.07
C ALA A 121 -3.84 -20.71 27.53
N THR A 122 -4.81 -20.88 26.61
CA THR A 122 -6.09 -21.53 26.88
C THR A 122 -5.92 -22.96 27.36
N VAL A 123 -5.17 -23.80 26.64
CA VAL A 123 -5.00 -25.21 27.01
C VAL A 123 -4.23 -25.37 28.33
N THR A 124 -3.24 -24.52 28.60
CA THR A 124 -2.52 -24.54 29.88
C THR A 124 -3.47 -24.22 31.04
N THR A 125 -4.39 -23.27 30.87
CA THR A 125 -5.40 -22.97 31.89
C THR A 125 -6.39 -24.13 32.05
N MET A 126 -6.84 -24.76 30.96
CA MET A 126 -7.70 -25.95 31.01
C MET A 126 -7.05 -27.11 31.77
N GLU A 127 -5.77 -27.40 31.50
CA GLU A 127 -5.01 -28.42 32.22
C GLU A 127 -4.87 -28.09 33.71
N ASN A 128 -4.67 -26.82 34.06
CA ASN A 128 -4.57 -26.41 35.47
C ASN A 128 -5.92 -26.56 36.21
N LEU A 129 -7.03 -26.22 35.57
CA LEU A 129 -8.37 -26.45 36.12
C LEU A 129 -8.64 -27.94 36.31
N THR A 130 -8.23 -28.78 35.36
CA THR A 130 -8.38 -30.23 35.43
C THR A 130 -7.58 -30.80 36.61
N ARG A 131 -6.32 -30.37 36.79
CA ARG A 131 -5.51 -30.79 37.94
C ARG A 131 -6.11 -30.33 39.27
N ALA A 132 -6.68 -29.13 39.33
CA ALA A 132 -7.35 -28.64 40.54
C ALA A 132 -8.57 -29.52 40.88
N PHE A 133 -9.41 -29.82 39.88
CA PHE A 133 -10.53 -30.75 40.02
C PHE A 133 -10.08 -32.13 40.51
N GLU A 134 -9.05 -32.74 39.90
CA GLU A 134 -8.53 -34.05 40.29
C GLU A 134 -8.07 -34.07 41.75
N LEU A 135 -7.39 -33.01 42.19
CA LEU A 135 -6.93 -32.87 43.58
C LEU A 135 -8.07 -32.65 44.56
N GLU A 136 -9.05 -31.83 44.21
CA GLU A 136 -10.24 -31.57 45.04
C GLU A 136 -11.11 -32.83 45.18
N TRP A 137 -11.31 -33.55 44.06
CA TRP A 137 -12.00 -34.83 44.06
C TRP A 137 -11.29 -35.86 44.94
N ALA A 138 -9.98 -36.03 44.76
CA ALA A 138 -9.19 -36.95 45.57
C ALA A 138 -9.19 -36.57 47.06
N SER A 139 -9.05 -35.28 47.36
CA SER A 139 -9.11 -34.76 48.74
C SER A 139 -10.45 -35.08 49.40
N TYR A 140 -11.56 -34.94 48.66
CA TYR A 140 -12.88 -35.28 49.16
C TYR A 140 -12.99 -36.77 49.49
N ILE A 141 -12.62 -37.65 48.55
CA ILE A 141 -12.67 -39.10 48.73
C ILE A 141 -11.80 -39.56 49.90
N VAL A 142 -10.57 -39.04 50.02
CA VAL A 142 -9.63 -39.40 51.11
C VAL A 142 -10.15 -38.92 52.47
N SER A 143 -10.88 -37.80 52.52
CA SER A 143 -11.44 -37.29 53.78
C SER A 143 -12.60 -38.14 54.33
N LYS A 144 -13.22 -38.96 53.48
CA LYS A 144 -14.38 -39.79 53.84
C LYS A 144 -13.95 -41.10 54.50
N ASN A 145 -14.42 -41.29 55.73
CA ASN A 145 -14.20 -42.50 56.53
C ASN A 145 -15.43 -43.42 56.61
N THR A 146 -16.48 -43.12 55.85
CA THR A 146 -17.73 -43.87 55.77
C THR A 146 -17.98 -44.31 54.33
N PRO A 147 -18.79 -45.34 54.09
CA PRO A 147 -19.24 -45.69 52.73
C PRO A 147 -19.84 -44.47 52.01
N LEU A 148 -19.70 -44.43 50.68
CA LEU A 148 -20.19 -43.34 49.85
C LEU A 148 -21.71 -43.35 49.80
N GLU A 149 -22.31 -42.17 50.00
CA GLU A 149 -23.76 -41.96 50.01
C GLU A 149 -24.22 -41.09 48.83
N ASN A 150 -25.53 -41.05 48.56
CA ASN A 150 -26.07 -40.21 47.47
C ASN A 150 -25.75 -38.72 47.64
N ALA A 151 -25.63 -38.23 48.89
CA ALA A 151 -25.21 -36.86 49.15
C ALA A 151 -23.77 -36.58 48.66
N ASP A 152 -22.91 -37.58 48.68
CA ASP A 152 -21.53 -37.46 48.19
C ASP A 152 -21.51 -37.39 46.66
N VAL A 153 -22.43 -38.12 46.00
CA VAL A 153 -22.65 -38.03 44.55
C VAL A 153 -23.06 -36.62 44.16
N GLU A 154 -24.00 -35.99 44.88
CA GLU A 154 -24.43 -34.61 44.60
C GLU A 154 -23.28 -33.60 44.72
N VAL A 155 -22.45 -33.71 45.77
CA VAL A 155 -21.32 -32.79 46.00
C VAL A 155 -20.27 -32.92 44.91
N LEU A 156 -19.83 -34.14 44.60
CA LEU A 156 -18.82 -34.39 43.58
C LEU A 156 -19.34 -34.14 42.16
N PHE A 157 -20.64 -34.31 41.95
CA PHE A 157 -21.29 -33.94 40.71
C PHE A 157 -21.20 -32.43 40.46
N GLU A 158 -21.52 -31.60 41.45
CA GLU A 158 -21.41 -30.14 41.31
C GLU A 158 -19.95 -29.68 41.10
N LEU A 159 -18.98 -30.41 41.67
CA LEU A 159 -17.57 -30.20 41.39
C LEU A 159 -17.23 -30.47 39.90
N ALA A 160 -17.71 -31.59 39.33
CA ALA A 160 -17.53 -31.90 37.91
C ALA A 160 -18.22 -30.88 36.99
N ARG A 161 -19.44 -30.49 37.32
CA ARG A 161 -20.20 -29.45 36.61
C ARG A 161 -19.49 -28.10 36.60
N THR A 162 -18.83 -27.75 37.71
CA THR A 162 -18.04 -26.52 37.81
C THR A 162 -16.84 -26.55 36.86
N LEU A 163 -16.13 -27.68 36.79
CA LEU A 163 -15.03 -27.86 35.83
C LEU A 163 -15.54 -27.73 34.39
N GLU A 164 -16.61 -28.44 34.03
CA GLU A 164 -17.22 -28.39 32.68
C GLU A 164 -17.59 -26.95 32.28
N THR A 165 -18.20 -26.22 33.20
CA THR A 165 -18.61 -24.82 32.99
C THR A 165 -17.40 -23.92 32.75
N GLU A 166 -16.33 -24.05 33.53
CA GLU A 166 -15.12 -23.24 33.35
C GLU A 166 -14.35 -23.61 32.07
N LEU A 167 -14.30 -24.89 31.68
CA LEU A 167 -13.71 -25.33 30.41
C LEU A 167 -14.46 -24.73 29.21
N THR A 168 -15.80 -24.84 29.22
CA THR A 168 -16.65 -24.30 28.15
C THR A 168 -16.56 -22.77 28.07
N LYS A 169 -16.47 -22.11 29.23
CA LYS A 169 -16.25 -20.66 29.31
C LYS A 169 -14.90 -20.25 28.71
N LEU A 170 -13.82 -20.98 28.99
CA LEU A 170 -12.50 -20.71 28.37
C LEU A 170 -12.57 -20.85 26.83
N GLN A 171 -13.30 -21.84 26.32
CA GLN A 171 -13.52 -21.98 24.87
C GLN A 171 -14.31 -20.79 24.29
N ALA A 172 -15.35 -20.32 24.98
CA ALA A 172 -16.14 -19.17 24.56
C ALA A 172 -15.33 -17.86 24.61
N GLU A 173 -14.53 -17.66 25.65
CA GLU A 173 -13.62 -16.51 25.78
C GLU A 173 -12.57 -16.51 24.67
N GLU A 174 -11.98 -17.67 24.37
CA GLU A 174 -10.99 -17.79 23.29
C GLU A 174 -11.62 -17.53 21.92
N THR A 175 -12.83 -18.03 21.69
CA THR A 175 -13.61 -17.74 20.47
C THR A 175 -13.90 -16.25 20.35
N THR A 176 -14.28 -15.59 21.44
CA THR A 176 -14.54 -14.13 21.46
C THR A 176 -13.27 -13.34 21.13
N LYS A 177 -12.14 -13.71 21.74
CA LYS A 177 -10.84 -13.12 21.39
C LYS A 177 -10.50 -13.35 19.93
N TRP A 178 -10.85 -14.53 19.38
CA TRP A 178 -10.56 -14.87 17.98
C TRP A 178 -11.34 -13.97 17.03
N ILE A 179 -12.63 -13.77 17.29
CA ILE A 179 -13.49 -12.87 16.52
C ILE A 179 -12.98 -11.43 16.56
N ALA A 180 -12.60 -10.94 17.75
CA ALA A 180 -12.07 -9.58 17.90
C ALA A 180 -10.78 -9.36 17.10
N GLU A 181 -9.87 -10.34 17.16
CA GLU A 181 -8.63 -10.31 16.38
C GLU A 181 -8.90 -10.37 14.87
N PHE A 182 -9.79 -11.25 14.43
CA PHE A 182 -10.19 -11.36 13.04
C PHE A 182 -10.72 -10.03 12.48
N ASN A 183 -11.64 -9.38 13.21
CA ASN A 183 -12.17 -8.07 12.82
C ASN A 183 -11.09 -7.00 12.76
N THR A 184 -10.12 -7.03 13.69
CA THR A 184 -8.97 -6.12 13.68
C THR A 184 -8.10 -6.35 12.45
N SER A 185 -7.87 -7.61 12.06
CA SER A 185 -7.11 -7.97 10.86
C SER A 185 -7.80 -7.55 9.56
N ILE A 186 -9.13 -7.67 9.47
CA ILE A 186 -9.90 -7.19 8.32
C ILE A 186 -9.83 -5.67 8.21
N SER A 187 -10.04 -4.96 9.32
CA SER A 187 -9.91 -3.49 9.35
C SER A 187 -8.51 -3.02 8.92
N LEU A 188 -7.47 -3.72 9.39
CA LEU A 188 -6.10 -3.46 8.98
C LEU A 188 -5.92 -3.65 7.45
N LEU A 189 -6.43 -4.75 6.88
CA LEU A 189 -6.37 -5.00 5.44
C LEU A 189 -7.11 -3.91 4.62
N GLU A 190 -8.31 -3.53 5.04
CA GLU A 190 -9.08 -2.45 4.40
C GLU A 190 -8.34 -1.12 4.43
N SER A 191 -7.75 -0.76 5.57
CA SER A 191 -6.98 0.47 5.72
C SER A 191 -5.78 0.52 4.77
N MET A 192 -5.12 -0.62 4.54
CA MET A 192 -4.00 -0.72 3.61
C MET A 192 -4.44 -0.63 2.16
N ILE A 193 -5.53 -1.31 1.78
CA ILE A 193 -6.10 -1.19 0.43
C ILE A 193 -6.48 0.27 0.14
N LYS A 194 -7.10 0.95 1.11
CA LYS A 194 -7.46 2.37 0.99
C LYS A 194 -6.21 3.24 0.82
N SER A 195 -5.21 3.09 1.70
CA SER A 195 -3.97 3.85 1.63
C SER A 195 -3.24 3.65 0.29
N GLN A 196 -3.22 2.43 -0.25
CA GLN A 196 -2.60 2.13 -1.54
C GLN A 196 -3.35 2.79 -2.71
N ARG A 197 -4.69 2.79 -2.67
CA ARG A 197 -5.50 3.50 -3.68
C ARG A 197 -5.25 5.00 -3.65
N GLU A 198 -5.30 5.60 -2.47
CA GLU A 198 -5.03 7.04 -2.31
C GLU A 198 -3.62 7.42 -2.79
N GLU A 199 -2.61 6.60 -2.49
CA GLU A 199 -1.25 6.83 -2.99
C GLU A 199 -1.16 6.71 -4.52
N THR A 200 -1.85 5.72 -5.10
CA THR A 200 -1.90 5.50 -6.55
C THR A 200 -2.60 6.66 -7.26
N ASP A 201 -3.74 7.12 -6.74
CA ASP A 201 -4.50 8.25 -7.28
C ASP A 201 -3.67 9.54 -7.21
N ARG A 202 -2.99 9.80 -6.08
CA ARG A 202 -2.06 10.94 -5.96
C ARG A 202 -0.94 10.90 -6.99
N LYS A 203 -0.33 9.72 -7.22
CA LYS A 203 0.70 9.55 -8.25
C LYS A 203 0.14 9.79 -9.66
N LEU A 204 -1.07 9.29 -9.94
CA LEU A 204 -1.73 9.49 -11.22
C LEU A 204 -2.05 10.96 -11.49
N ASP A 205 -2.56 11.67 -10.49
CA ASP A 205 -2.87 13.10 -10.61
C ASP A 205 -1.61 13.96 -10.74
N ALA A 206 -0.52 13.60 -10.06
CA ALA A 206 0.77 14.24 -10.26
C ALA A 206 1.29 14.04 -11.70
N ILE A 207 1.16 12.83 -12.25
CA ILE A 207 1.53 12.53 -13.65
C ILE A 207 0.67 13.35 -14.63
N ARG A 208 -0.66 13.37 -14.43
CA ARG A 208 -1.58 14.17 -15.27
C ARG A 208 -1.24 15.66 -15.24
N THR A 209 -0.93 16.19 -14.07
CA THR A 209 -0.56 17.60 -13.89
C THR A 209 0.73 17.92 -14.63
N ASN A 210 1.75 17.06 -14.51
CA ASN A 210 3.02 17.20 -15.22
C ASN A 210 2.86 17.08 -16.75
N LEU A 211 2.05 16.15 -17.24
CA LEU A 211 1.77 16.02 -18.68
C LEU A 211 1.04 17.26 -19.21
N THR A 212 0.08 17.80 -18.45
CA THR A 212 -0.69 18.98 -18.85
C THR A 212 0.19 20.23 -18.90
N SER A 213 1.12 20.39 -17.94
CA SER A 213 2.07 21.51 -17.94
C SER A 213 3.08 21.40 -19.08
N GLN A 214 3.56 20.20 -19.38
CA GLN A 214 4.41 19.94 -20.55
C GLN A 214 3.69 20.23 -21.87
N ALA A 215 2.45 19.77 -22.03
CA ALA A 215 1.66 20.07 -23.22
C ALA A 215 1.39 21.58 -23.38
N SER A 216 1.07 22.27 -22.29
CA SER A 216 0.81 23.72 -22.31
C SER A 216 2.07 24.52 -22.65
N SER A 217 3.23 24.14 -22.11
CA SER A 217 4.51 24.78 -22.43
C SER A 217 4.97 24.48 -23.86
N ALA A 218 4.75 23.27 -24.37
CA ALA A 218 4.98 22.94 -25.78
C ALA A 218 4.09 23.79 -26.71
N GLN A 219 2.79 23.87 -26.42
CA GLN A 219 1.85 24.71 -27.19
C GLN A 219 2.21 26.20 -27.11
N ALA A 220 2.63 26.70 -25.95
CA ALA A 220 3.07 28.09 -25.80
C ALA A 220 4.34 28.36 -26.62
N ASN A 221 5.29 27.42 -26.64
CA ASN A 221 6.51 27.51 -27.44
C ASN A 221 6.21 27.46 -28.95
N GLU A 222 5.25 26.65 -29.39
CA GLU A 222 4.80 26.64 -30.78
C GLU A 222 4.10 27.95 -31.17
N LYS A 223 3.19 28.46 -30.32
CA LYS A 223 2.54 29.76 -30.55
C LYS A 223 3.54 30.91 -30.62
N ALA A 224 4.57 30.91 -29.78
CA ALA A 224 5.62 31.93 -29.78
C ALA A 224 6.51 31.90 -31.05
N LYS A 225 6.47 30.84 -31.84
CA LYS A 225 7.22 30.71 -33.11
C LYS A 225 6.38 30.99 -34.36
N GLN A 226 5.10 31.33 -34.21
CA GLN A 226 4.23 31.59 -35.35
C GLN A 226 4.71 32.84 -36.12
N PRO A 227 4.97 32.73 -37.44
CA PRO A 227 5.46 33.85 -38.23
C PRO A 227 4.50 35.05 -38.21
N GLY A 228 5.05 36.25 -38.05
CA GLY A 228 4.37 37.52 -38.19
C GLY A 228 4.57 38.13 -39.58
N ALA A 229 4.28 39.43 -39.69
CA ALA A 229 4.53 40.21 -40.89
C ALA A 229 5.14 41.57 -40.53
N ILE A 230 5.88 42.18 -41.45
CA ILE A 230 6.33 43.57 -41.33
C ILE A 230 5.62 44.39 -42.40
N GLU A 231 5.05 45.52 -42.01
CA GLU A 231 4.45 46.50 -42.91
C GLU A 231 5.17 47.85 -42.75
N VAL A 232 5.70 48.37 -43.86
CA VAL A 232 6.48 49.59 -43.94
C VAL A 232 5.71 50.61 -44.77
N ALA A 233 5.23 51.67 -44.13
CA ALA A 233 4.64 52.81 -44.80
C ALA A 233 5.71 53.86 -45.13
N PHE A 234 5.81 54.24 -46.40
CA PHE A 234 6.73 55.26 -46.88
C PHE A 234 6.01 56.59 -47.04
N VAL A 235 6.54 57.62 -46.39
CA VAL A 235 6.04 58.99 -46.51
C VAL A 235 7.06 59.81 -47.28
N TYR A 236 6.70 60.22 -48.50
CA TYR A 236 7.54 61.01 -49.39
C TYR A 236 7.17 62.50 -49.31
N LYS A 237 8.16 63.39 -49.36
CA LYS A 237 7.95 64.85 -49.35
C LYS A 237 7.49 65.42 -50.70
N ALA A 238 7.81 64.73 -51.80
CA ALA A 238 7.43 65.10 -53.17
C ALA A 238 6.77 63.90 -53.89
N GLU A 239 7.48 63.25 -54.81
CA GLU A 239 7.00 62.08 -55.55
C GLU A 239 7.67 60.77 -55.07
N PRO A 240 7.02 59.59 -55.24
CA PRO A 240 7.59 58.30 -54.86
C PRO A 240 8.90 58.01 -55.58
N LYS A 241 9.94 57.65 -54.82
CA LYS A 241 11.24 57.24 -55.34
C LYS A 241 11.44 55.75 -55.14
N LYS A 242 12.22 55.15 -56.06
CA LYS A 242 12.66 53.75 -55.94
C LYS A 242 13.55 53.60 -54.71
N VAL A 243 13.24 52.60 -53.88
CA VAL A 243 13.99 52.23 -52.68
C VAL A 243 14.44 50.78 -52.77
N ARG A 244 15.60 50.47 -52.21
CA ARG A 244 16.06 49.09 -51.98
C ARG A 244 15.84 48.75 -50.50
N ILE A 245 15.08 47.70 -50.24
CA ILE A 245 14.69 47.28 -48.89
C ILE A 245 15.40 45.96 -48.59
N ALA A 246 16.08 45.87 -47.45
CA ALA A 246 16.62 44.62 -46.91
C ALA A 246 16.13 44.42 -45.48
N ILE A 247 15.80 43.18 -45.15
CA ILE A 247 15.58 42.72 -43.77
C ILE A 247 16.77 41.85 -43.38
N ASP A 248 17.44 42.20 -42.29
CA ASP A 248 18.63 41.53 -41.77
C ASP A 248 19.73 41.32 -42.82
N SER A 249 19.99 40.07 -43.20
CA SER A 249 21.00 39.68 -44.21
C SER A 249 20.35 39.16 -45.51
N ASN A 250 19.03 39.34 -45.67
CA ASN A 250 18.34 38.92 -46.88
C ASN A 250 18.70 39.83 -48.06
N PRO A 251 18.60 39.32 -49.31
CA PRO A 251 18.86 40.11 -50.50
C PRO A 251 17.96 41.34 -50.56
N THR A 252 18.52 42.46 -51.04
CA THR A 252 17.76 43.70 -51.21
C THR A 252 16.69 43.55 -52.29
N VAL A 253 15.50 44.05 -52.01
CA VAL A 253 14.36 44.07 -52.93
C VAL A 253 14.12 45.51 -53.37
N GLU A 254 14.05 45.75 -54.68
CA GLU A 254 13.67 47.05 -55.23
C GLU A 254 12.15 47.24 -55.14
N PHE A 255 11.74 48.40 -54.63
CA PHE A 255 10.34 48.73 -54.43
C PHE A 255 10.05 50.20 -54.79
N LEU A 256 8.84 50.45 -55.31
CA LEU A 256 8.31 51.77 -55.60
C LEU A 256 6.83 51.82 -55.19
N GLY A 257 6.49 52.63 -54.20
CA GLY A 257 5.12 52.76 -53.71
C GLY A 257 5.08 53.30 -52.28
N TYR A 258 3.88 53.44 -51.72
CA TYR A 258 3.68 54.03 -50.39
C TYR A 258 3.62 53.02 -49.24
N SER A 259 3.43 51.72 -49.52
CA SER A 259 3.41 50.67 -48.50
C SER A 259 4.02 49.39 -49.05
N TRP A 260 4.93 48.80 -48.28
CA TRP A 260 5.55 47.51 -48.57
C TRP A 260 5.33 46.57 -47.40
N SER A 261 5.08 45.30 -47.68
CA SER A 261 4.85 44.29 -46.65
C SER A 261 5.63 43.01 -46.92
N GLU A 262 6.31 42.50 -45.90
CA GLU A 262 6.90 41.17 -45.90
C GLU A 262 6.07 40.26 -45.00
N LEU A 263 5.61 39.14 -45.56
CA LEU A 263 4.88 38.11 -44.83
C LEU A 263 5.85 37.04 -44.35
N ASN A 264 5.44 36.26 -43.34
CA ASN A 264 6.19 35.10 -42.86
C ASN A 264 7.55 35.45 -42.22
N VAL A 265 7.60 36.56 -41.47
CA VAL A 265 8.79 36.98 -40.72
C VAL A 265 8.77 36.30 -39.36
N LEU A 266 9.88 35.66 -38.96
CA LEU A 266 9.96 35.00 -37.65
C LEU A 266 9.78 36.03 -36.51
N PRO A 267 9.25 35.64 -35.35
CA PRO A 267 9.16 36.56 -34.22
C PRO A 267 10.56 36.92 -33.69
N GLY A 268 10.79 38.20 -33.42
CA GLY A 268 12.08 38.70 -32.95
C GLY A 268 12.41 40.10 -33.45
N GLN A 269 13.62 40.57 -33.11
CA GLN A 269 14.13 41.86 -33.56
C GLN A 269 14.77 41.72 -34.94
N HIS A 270 14.23 42.44 -35.91
CA HIS A 270 14.70 42.47 -37.28
C HIS A 270 15.26 43.86 -37.62
N LYS A 271 16.38 43.89 -38.32
CA LYS A 271 17.00 45.11 -38.83
C LYS A 271 16.47 45.39 -40.24
N LEU A 272 15.63 46.40 -40.37
CA LEU A 272 15.17 46.91 -41.66
C LEU A 272 16.15 47.98 -42.16
N THR A 273 16.71 47.77 -43.34
CA THR A 273 17.56 48.74 -44.03
C THR A 273 16.87 49.17 -45.33
N VAL A 274 16.68 50.48 -45.48
CA VAL A 274 16.09 51.10 -46.67
C VAL A 274 17.11 52.05 -47.28
N GLU A 275 17.52 51.76 -48.50
CA GLU A 275 18.43 52.57 -49.30
C GLU A 275 17.63 53.32 -50.37
N ILE A 276 17.67 54.65 -50.32
CA ILE A 276 17.03 55.52 -51.30
C ILE A 276 17.98 55.68 -52.49
N MET A 277 17.51 55.37 -53.70
CA MET A 277 18.27 55.57 -54.94
C MET A 277 18.21 57.04 -55.38
N SER A 278 18.76 57.93 -54.56
CA SER A 278 18.97 59.36 -54.86
C SER A 278 20.45 59.65 -55.09
N ASP A 279 20.78 60.82 -55.65
CA ASP A 279 22.15 61.33 -55.71
C ASP A 279 22.29 62.51 -54.73
N PRO A 280 22.98 62.35 -53.58
CA PRO A 280 23.64 61.16 -53.06
C PRO A 280 22.67 60.12 -52.45
N PRO A 281 23.06 58.83 -52.39
CA PRO A 281 22.21 57.77 -51.83
C PRO A 281 22.11 57.93 -50.31
N GLN A 282 20.90 57.80 -49.77
CA GLN A 282 20.65 57.83 -48.34
C GLN A 282 20.23 56.46 -47.83
N MET A 283 20.81 56.02 -46.72
CA MET A 283 20.49 54.75 -46.07
C MET A 283 19.85 55.00 -44.70
N ILE A 284 18.66 54.44 -44.49
CA ILE A 284 17.94 54.48 -43.23
C ILE A 284 17.90 53.06 -42.66
N THR A 285 18.31 52.91 -41.41
CA THR A 285 18.23 51.63 -40.68
C THR A 285 17.30 51.77 -39.50
N LYS A 286 16.39 50.81 -39.32
CA LYS A 286 15.47 50.76 -38.18
C LYS A 286 15.33 49.34 -37.67
N VAL A 287 15.34 49.18 -36.35
CA VAL A 287 15.06 47.90 -35.70
C VAL A 287 13.55 47.79 -35.48
N ILE A 288 12.96 46.67 -35.87
CA ILE A 288 11.54 46.37 -35.76
C ILE A 288 11.40 45.08 -34.97
N ASP A 289 10.58 45.12 -33.93
CA ASP A 289 10.25 43.94 -33.14
C ASP A 289 8.97 43.31 -33.68
N VAL A 290 9.06 42.07 -34.15
CA VAL A 290 7.95 41.29 -34.70
C VAL A 290 7.45 40.34 -33.64
N GLN A 291 6.21 40.52 -33.19
CA GLN A 291 5.55 39.62 -32.26
C GLN A 291 4.84 38.49 -33.03
N ALA A 292 4.76 37.30 -32.42
CA ALA A 292 4.22 36.11 -33.07
C ALA A 292 2.78 36.30 -33.60
N ALA A 293 2.53 35.87 -34.83
CA ALA A 293 1.26 36.00 -35.54
C ALA A 293 0.68 37.44 -35.62
N THR A 294 1.51 38.47 -35.48
CA THR A 294 1.09 39.88 -35.61
C THR A 294 1.83 40.59 -36.74
N THR A 295 1.30 41.75 -37.15
CA THR A 295 1.96 42.63 -38.13
C THR A 295 2.64 43.78 -37.41
N ALA A 296 3.98 43.84 -37.47
CA ALA A 296 4.75 44.96 -37.00
C ALA A 296 4.72 46.09 -38.03
N ARG A 297 4.20 47.26 -37.62
CA ARG A 297 4.03 48.41 -38.50
C ARG A 297 5.08 49.47 -38.21
N THR A 298 5.68 50.00 -39.27
CA THR A 298 6.64 51.10 -39.17
C THR A 298 6.42 52.13 -40.27
N THR A 299 6.69 53.38 -39.96
CA THR A 299 6.69 54.47 -40.93
C THR A 299 8.11 54.96 -41.14
N ILE A 300 8.50 55.16 -42.40
CA ILE A 300 9.77 55.76 -42.81
C ILE A 300 9.47 57.03 -43.60
N THR A 301 9.90 58.17 -43.05
CA THR A 301 9.78 59.46 -43.72
C THR A 301 11.03 59.72 -44.55
N LEU A 302 10.84 59.95 -45.84
CA LEU A 302 11.91 60.17 -46.81
C LEU A 302 11.93 61.66 -47.17
N THR A 303 12.94 62.37 -46.67
CA THR A 303 13.00 63.85 -46.67
C THR A 303 13.47 64.46 -48.01
N ILE A 304 13.55 63.66 -49.08
CA ILE A 304 14.13 64.05 -50.37
C ILE A 304 13.08 64.04 -51.47
#